data_AF-A0A0D3KMB0-F1
#
_entry.id   AF-A0A0D3KMB0-F1
#
_cell.length_a   1.000
_cell.length_b   1.000
_cell.length_c   1.000
_cell.angle_alpha   90.00
_cell.angle_beta   90.00
_cell.angle_gamma   90.00
#
_symmetry.space_group_name_H-M   'P 1'
#
loop_
_entity.id
_entity.type
_entity.pdbx_description
1 polymer ?
#
loop_
_entity_poly.entity_id
_entity_poly.type
_entity_poly.pdbx_seq_one_letter_code
_entity_poly.pdbx_strand_id
1 'polypeptide(L)'
;MPAAAAEAAHHTEWSLTPFEVLADADEAPLYEPGGVCDAAWPAEGDSPPPASLVEAAARLSADLEAWRRLAAERSTYDDPAVTAGARARRGDLRLDPALLLARVCRDLGPKPPPEAPTALALWGGALINPLPSLGVSTEVRGAVLEAQGAAERVALVQRAVSRSIANLEGRRPLF
;
A
#
# COMPACT_ATOMS: atom_id res chain seq x y z
N MET A 1 51.94 -33.68 -9.54
CA MET A 1 51.34 -32.51 -8.87
C MET A 1 50.20 -32.00 -9.74
N PRO A 2 48.94 -32.01 -9.28
CA PRO A 2 47.79 -31.68 -10.12
C PRO A 2 47.55 -30.16 -10.23
N ALA A 3 46.86 -29.81 -11.31
CA ALA A 3 46.58 -28.48 -11.83
C ALA A 3 45.70 -27.61 -10.91
N ALA A 4 46.05 -26.34 -10.78
CA ALA A 4 45.20 -25.30 -10.21
C ALA A 4 44.32 -24.71 -11.33
N ALA A 5 43.02 -24.98 -11.28
CA ALA A 5 42.02 -24.32 -12.11
C ALA A 5 41.73 -22.94 -11.50
N ALA A 6 41.97 -21.88 -12.29
CA ALA A 6 41.58 -20.52 -11.94
C ALA A 6 40.12 -20.31 -12.37
N GLU A 7 39.25 -20.15 -11.39
CA GLU A 7 37.82 -19.87 -11.52
C GLU A 7 37.63 -18.39 -11.87
N ALA A 8 37.20 -18.10 -13.09
CA ALA A 8 36.90 -16.75 -13.55
C ALA A 8 35.54 -16.32 -12.96
N ALA A 9 35.58 -15.50 -11.92
CA ALA A 9 34.40 -14.85 -11.37
C ALA A 9 33.86 -13.82 -12.38
N HIS A 10 32.69 -14.11 -12.96
CA HIS A 10 31.90 -13.15 -13.72
C HIS A 10 31.32 -12.09 -12.76
N HIS A 11 32.11 -11.05 -12.49
CA HIS A 11 31.62 -9.80 -11.92
C HIS A 11 30.64 -9.18 -12.92
N THR A 12 29.34 -9.41 -12.68
CA THR A 12 28.28 -8.67 -13.35
C THR A 12 28.14 -7.36 -12.58
N GLU A 13 28.82 -6.32 -13.04
CA GLU A 13 28.59 -4.95 -12.58
C GLU A 13 27.18 -4.54 -13.00
N TRP A 14 26.25 -4.57 -12.05
CA TRP A 14 24.97 -3.89 -12.19
C TRP A 14 25.23 -2.40 -12.00
N SER A 15 25.55 -1.71 -13.11
CA SER A 15 25.62 -0.25 -13.14
C SER A 15 24.21 0.30 -12.90
N LEU A 16 23.94 0.68 -11.65
CA LEU A 16 22.80 1.51 -11.31
C LEU A 16 23.16 2.93 -11.75
N THR A 17 22.75 3.31 -12.96
CA THR A 17 22.73 4.71 -13.34
C THR A 17 21.95 5.49 -12.28
N PRO A 18 22.45 6.64 -11.79
CA PRO A 18 21.70 7.50 -10.90
C PRO A 18 20.34 7.78 -11.52
N PHE A 19 19.28 7.64 -10.72
CA PHE A 19 17.94 8.05 -11.09
C PHE A 19 17.99 9.57 -11.26
N GLU A 20 18.33 10.05 -12.45
CA GLU A 20 18.27 11.46 -12.78
C GLU A 20 16.81 11.88 -12.60
N VAL A 21 16.60 12.70 -11.57
CA VAL A 21 15.34 13.38 -11.34
C VAL A 21 15.13 14.27 -12.55
N LEU A 22 14.32 13.80 -13.50
CA LEU A 22 13.77 14.60 -14.59
C LEU A 22 12.98 15.75 -13.98
N ALA A 23 13.68 16.85 -13.73
CA ALA A 23 13.13 18.14 -13.36
C ALA A 23 13.01 19.01 -14.63
N ASP A 24 12.40 18.47 -15.69
CA ASP A 24 11.94 19.27 -16.81
C ASP A 24 10.41 19.35 -16.74
N ALA A 25 9.96 20.47 -16.19
CA ALA A 25 8.56 20.81 -15.98
C ALA A 25 7.92 21.40 -17.26
N ASP A 26 7.97 20.66 -18.37
CA ASP A 26 7.21 21.01 -19.58
C ASP A 26 6.81 19.79 -20.44
N GLU A 27 6.76 18.59 -19.86
CA GLU A 27 6.00 17.50 -20.47
C GLU A 27 4.51 17.74 -20.22
N ALA A 28 3.79 18.03 -21.31
CA ALA A 28 2.34 17.94 -21.35
C ALA A 28 1.90 16.61 -20.70
N PRO A 29 0.86 16.62 -19.85
CA PRO A 29 0.49 15.42 -19.12
C PRO A 29 0.13 14.32 -20.13
N LEU A 30 0.93 13.25 -20.18
CA LEU A 30 0.60 11.98 -20.86
C LEU A 30 -0.67 11.32 -20.28
N TYR A 31 -1.33 11.99 -19.35
CA TYR A 31 -2.53 11.59 -18.66
C TYR A 31 -3.55 12.72 -18.77
N GLU A 32 -4.52 12.57 -19.67
CA GLU A 32 -5.71 13.43 -19.69
C GLU A 32 -6.45 13.22 -18.35
N PRO A 33 -6.57 14.23 -17.47
CA PRO A 33 -7.20 14.09 -16.15
C PRO A 33 -8.73 13.95 -16.21
N GLY A 34 -9.28 13.38 -17.28
CA GLY A 34 -10.71 13.27 -17.55
C GLY A 34 -11.21 11.88 -17.93
N GLY A 35 -10.31 10.89 -18.06
CA GLY A 35 -10.71 9.48 -18.22
C GLY A 35 -11.14 8.90 -16.87
N VAL A 36 -12.27 9.35 -16.34
CA VAL A 36 -12.89 8.72 -15.17
C VAL A 36 -13.07 7.26 -15.53
N CYS A 37 -12.40 6.38 -14.80
CA CYS A 37 -12.70 4.96 -14.83
C CYS A 37 -14.12 4.77 -14.25
N ASP A 38 -15.16 5.09 -15.03
CA ASP A 38 -16.55 4.66 -14.84
C ASP A 38 -16.69 3.15 -15.12
N ALA A 39 -15.56 2.41 -15.09
CA ALA A 39 -15.55 0.97 -15.06
C ALA A 39 -16.16 0.55 -13.71
N ALA A 40 -17.48 0.36 -13.72
CA ALA A 40 -18.17 -0.39 -12.71
C ALA A 40 -17.39 -1.67 -12.47
N TRP A 41 -16.97 -1.90 -11.23
CA TRP A 41 -16.26 -3.10 -10.84
C TRP A 41 -17.05 -4.32 -11.33
N PRO A 42 -16.41 -5.28 -12.02
CA PRO A 42 -17.12 -6.44 -12.53
C PRO A 42 -17.82 -7.14 -11.37
N ALA A 43 -19.12 -7.40 -11.52
CA ALA A 43 -19.89 -8.12 -10.52
C ALA A 43 -19.24 -9.51 -10.32
N GLU A 44 -18.75 -9.79 -9.13
CA GLU A 44 -18.22 -11.11 -8.80
C GLU A 44 -19.38 -12.10 -8.63
N GLY A 45 -19.69 -12.84 -9.71
CA GLY A 45 -20.74 -13.84 -9.72
C GLY A 45 -22.16 -13.25 -9.71
N ASP A 46 -23.12 -14.01 -10.23
CA ASP A 46 -24.52 -13.58 -10.32
C ASP A 46 -25.22 -13.52 -8.95
N SER A 47 -24.60 -14.03 -7.89
CA SER A 47 -25.18 -14.06 -6.54
C SER A 47 -24.67 -12.90 -5.68
N PRO A 48 -25.55 -12.16 -5.00
CA PRO A 48 -25.12 -11.13 -4.07
C PRO A 48 -24.30 -11.75 -2.92
N PRO A 49 -23.30 -11.02 -2.38
CA PRO A 49 -22.53 -11.50 -1.24
C PRO A 49 -23.42 -11.67 0.00
N PRO A 50 -23.07 -12.61 0.91
CA PRO A 50 -23.82 -12.77 2.15
C PRO A 50 -23.75 -11.50 3.01
N ALA A 51 -24.83 -11.16 3.71
CA ALA A 51 -24.94 -9.93 4.49
C ALA A 51 -23.80 -9.77 5.52
N SER A 52 -23.36 -10.86 6.14
CA SER A 52 -22.24 -10.86 7.11
C SER A 52 -20.91 -10.45 6.47
N LEU A 53 -20.69 -10.77 5.19
CA LEU A 53 -19.51 -10.34 4.45
C LEU A 53 -19.58 -8.86 4.08
N VAL A 54 -20.76 -8.36 3.69
CA VAL A 54 -20.96 -6.93 3.44
C VAL A 54 -20.71 -6.12 4.72
N GLU A 55 -21.18 -6.61 5.87
CA GLU A 55 -20.94 -6.00 7.17
C GLU A 55 -19.44 -5.99 7.53
N ALA A 56 -18.72 -7.08 7.26
CA ALA A 56 -17.27 -7.15 7.43
C ALA A 56 -16.53 -6.17 6.51
N ALA A 57 -16.96 -6.07 5.25
CA ALA A 57 -16.44 -5.10 4.29
C ALA A 57 -16.72 -3.65 4.72
N ALA A 58 -17.89 -3.38 5.30
CA ALA A 58 -18.22 -2.06 5.83
C ALA A 58 -17.31 -1.67 7.01
N ARG A 59 -17.03 -2.61 7.92
CA ARG A 59 -16.02 -2.41 8.98
C ARG A 59 -14.64 -2.13 8.40
N LEU A 60 -14.19 -2.93 7.43
CA LEU A 60 -12.92 -2.69 6.75
C LEU A 60 -12.87 -1.30 6.10
N SER A 61 -13.96 -0.86 5.46
CA SER A 61 -14.04 0.49 4.88
C SER A 61 -13.83 1.58 5.92
N ALA A 62 -14.47 1.47 7.09
CA ALA A 62 -14.29 2.41 8.19
C ALA A 62 -12.86 2.38 8.75
N ASP A 63 -12.28 1.19 8.89
CA ASP A 63 -10.88 1.01 9.33
C ASP A 63 -9.90 1.67 8.35
N LEU A 64 -10.12 1.52 7.04
CA LEU A 64 -9.30 2.17 6.00
C LEU A 64 -9.38 3.70 6.07
N GLU A 65 -10.55 4.27 6.36
CA GLU A 65 -10.71 5.71 6.54
C GLU A 65 -10.01 6.22 7.79
N ALA A 66 -10.12 5.50 8.91
CA ALA A 66 -9.38 5.81 10.12
C ALA A 66 -7.86 5.75 9.89
N TRP A 67 -7.39 4.69 9.24
CA TRP A 67 -6.00 4.53 8.85
C TRP A 67 -5.50 5.67 7.96
N ARG A 68 -6.27 6.08 6.94
CA ARG A 68 -5.89 7.18 6.04
C ARG A 68 -5.69 8.50 6.78
N ARG A 69 -6.53 8.80 7.78
CA ARG A 69 -6.37 10.01 8.60
C ARG A 69 -5.06 9.98 9.37
N LEU A 70 -4.77 8.88 10.07
CA LEU A 70 -3.54 8.70 10.84
C LEU A 70 -2.30 8.73 9.93
N ALA A 71 -2.34 8.05 8.79
CA ALA A 71 -1.21 7.99 7.85
C ALA A 71 -0.95 9.32 7.13
N ALA A 72 -1.95 10.20 7.01
CA ALA A 72 -1.77 11.54 6.45
C ALA A 72 -1.25 12.54 7.48
N GLU A 73 -1.43 12.28 8.76
CA GLU A 73 -1.12 13.22 9.82
C GLU A 73 0.39 13.26 10.11
N ARG A 74 1.01 14.43 9.91
CA ARG A 74 2.46 14.58 10.06
C ARG A 74 2.93 14.32 11.50
N SER A 75 2.15 14.75 12.49
CA SER A 75 2.48 14.59 13.92
C SER A 75 2.53 13.12 14.35
N THR A 76 1.83 12.22 13.65
CA THR A 76 1.94 10.77 13.86
C THR A 76 3.38 10.28 13.73
N TYR A 77 4.18 10.90 12.86
CA TYR A 77 5.56 10.51 12.61
C TYR A 77 6.56 11.14 13.59
N ASP A 78 6.11 12.01 14.50
CA ASP A 78 6.96 12.57 15.54
C ASP A 78 7.17 11.60 16.72
N ASP A 79 6.26 10.63 16.89
CA ASP A 79 6.33 9.60 17.94
C ASP A 79 7.41 8.55 17.62
N PRO A 80 8.41 8.36 18.51
CA PRO A 80 9.46 7.37 18.30
C PRO A 80 8.98 5.92 18.37
N ALA A 81 7.80 5.66 18.95
CA ALA A 81 7.19 4.32 18.97
C ALA A 81 6.63 3.93 17.60
N VAL A 82 6.39 4.89 16.71
CA VAL A 82 5.95 4.65 15.34
C VAL A 82 7.15 4.26 14.50
N THR A 83 7.10 3.08 13.87
CA THR A 83 8.21 2.53 13.06
C THR A 83 8.70 3.52 11.99
N ALA A 84 7.76 4.26 11.38
CA ALA A 84 8.04 5.30 10.40
C ALA A 84 8.71 6.55 11.01
N GLY A 85 8.34 6.94 12.23
CA GLY A 85 8.91 8.08 12.94
C GLY A 85 10.40 7.89 13.25
N ALA A 86 10.81 6.66 13.57
CA ALA A 86 12.21 6.31 13.71
C ALA A 86 13.05 6.54 12.43
N ARG A 87 12.45 6.37 11.24
CA ARG A 87 13.09 6.65 9.93
C ARG A 87 13.08 8.13 9.59
N ALA A 88 11.98 8.84 9.87
CA ALA A 88 11.89 10.29 9.68
C ALA A 88 12.99 11.04 10.41
N ARG A 89 13.30 10.65 11.66
CA ARG A 89 14.40 11.25 12.45
C ARG A 89 15.80 11.03 11.88
N ARG A 90 15.99 10.01 11.04
CA ARG A 90 17.25 9.77 10.33
C ARG A 90 17.39 10.62 9.06
N GLY A 91 16.35 11.37 8.70
CA GLY A 91 16.30 12.18 7.49
C GLY A 91 15.87 11.42 6.24
N ASP A 92 15.43 10.16 6.39
CA ASP A 92 15.05 9.28 5.28
C ASP A 92 13.68 9.62 4.68
N LEU A 93 12.80 10.23 5.48
CA LEU A 93 11.46 10.65 5.05
C LEU A 93 11.46 12.16 4.76
N ARG A 94 11.64 12.51 3.48
CA ARG A 94 11.61 13.90 3.00
C ARG A 94 10.26 14.33 2.41
N LEU A 95 9.33 13.38 2.25
CA LEU A 95 8.06 13.59 1.56
C LEU A 95 6.93 13.85 2.57
N ASP A 96 6.04 14.79 2.25
CA ASP A 96 4.81 15.04 3.01
C ASP A 96 3.88 13.80 2.93
N PRO A 97 3.54 13.15 4.06
CA PRO A 97 2.69 11.96 4.08
C PRO A 97 1.31 12.19 3.45
N ALA A 98 0.70 13.37 3.65
CA ALA A 98 -0.61 13.69 3.10
C ALA A 98 -0.57 13.79 1.57
N LEU A 99 0.47 14.43 1.01
CA LEU A 99 0.65 14.53 -0.44
C LEU A 99 0.92 13.17 -1.07
N LEU A 100 1.72 12.32 -0.43
CA LEU A 100 1.95 10.96 -0.89
C LEU A 100 0.63 10.17 -0.92
N LEU A 101 -0.12 10.18 0.17
CA LEU A 101 -1.37 9.44 0.27
C LEU A 101 -2.42 9.95 -0.73
N ALA A 102 -2.47 11.27 -0.96
CA ALA A 102 -3.35 11.84 -1.97
C ALA A 102 -3.02 11.33 -3.39
N ARG A 103 -1.74 11.24 -3.74
CA ARG A 103 -1.29 10.67 -5.03
C ARG A 103 -1.67 9.20 -5.13
N VAL A 104 -1.39 8.39 -4.10
CA VAL A 104 -1.78 6.98 -4.07
C VAL A 104 -3.29 6.81 -4.25
N CYS A 105 -4.11 7.56 -3.50
CA CYS A 105 -5.57 7.48 -3.63
C CYS A 105 -6.06 7.89 -5.02
N ARG A 106 -5.44 8.90 -5.64
CA ARG A 106 -5.76 9.30 -7.01
C ARG A 106 -5.44 8.16 -7.99
N ASP A 107 -4.25 7.57 -7.88
CA ASP A 107 -3.79 6.54 -8.81
C ASP A 107 -4.56 5.22 -8.65
N LEU A 108 -5.05 4.91 -7.45
CA LEU A 108 -5.94 3.77 -7.19
C LEU A 108 -7.38 3.95 -7.70
N GLY A 109 -7.79 5.20 -7.94
CA GLY A 109 -9.18 5.51 -8.27
C GLY A 109 -10.14 5.40 -7.09
N PRO A 110 -11.45 5.46 -7.35
CA PRO A 110 -12.48 5.52 -6.33
C PRO A 110 -12.49 4.27 -5.44
N LYS A 111 -12.73 4.48 -4.13
CA LYS A 111 -12.89 3.39 -3.16
C LYS A 111 -14.14 2.56 -3.50
N PRO A 112 -14.04 1.23 -3.67
CA PRO A 112 -15.19 0.37 -3.91
C PRO A 112 -16.16 0.37 -2.72
N PRO A 113 -17.47 0.15 -2.95
CA PRO A 113 -18.44 0.07 -1.87
C PRO A 113 -18.37 -1.29 -1.14
N PRO A 114 -18.88 -1.41 0.09
CA PRO A 114 -18.88 -2.67 0.86
C PRO A 114 -19.58 -3.85 0.18
N GLU A 115 -20.53 -3.58 -0.70
CA GLU A 115 -21.24 -4.58 -1.51
C GLU A 115 -20.35 -5.22 -2.59
N ALA A 116 -19.16 -4.67 -2.83
CA ALA A 116 -18.11 -5.23 -3.68
C ALA A 116 -16.89 -5.65 -2.83
N PRO A 117 -17.01 -6.67 -1.95
CA PRO A 117 -16.03 -6.97 -0.91
C PRO A 117 -14.64 -7.36 -1.45
N THR A 118 -14.55 -8.10 -2.56
CA THR A 118 -13.24 -8.38 -3.18
C THR A 118 -12.59 -7.11 -3.71
N ALA A 119 -13.34 -6.29 -4.46
CA ALA A 119 -12.81 -5.04 -5.00
C ALA A 119 -12.32 -4.13 -3.86
N LEU A 120 -13.11 -3.99 -2.78
CA LEU A 120 -12.72 -3.22 -1.61
C LEU A 120 -11.45 -3.78 -0.94
N ALA A 121 -11.34 -5.10 -0.80
CA ALA A 121 -10.15 -5.73 -0.24
C ALA A 121 -8.91 -5.53 -1.13
N LEU A 122 -9.03 -5.67 -2.45
CA LEU A 122 -7.93 -5.41 -3.38
C LEU A 122 -7.50 -3.94 -3.36
N TRP A 123 -8.46 -3.02 -3.38
CA TRP A 123 -8.20 -1.59 -3.27
C TRP A 123 -7.54 -1.23 -1.93
N GLY A 124 -8.05 -1.76 -0.82
CA GLY A 124 -7.48 -1.55 0.51
C GLY A 124 -6.08 -2.16 0.65
N GLY A 125 -5.88 -3.36 0.12
CA GLY A 125 -4.57 -4.01 0.03
C GLY A 125 -3.58 -3.22 -0.82
N ALA A 126 -4.01 -2.61 -1.91
CA ALA A 126 -3.17 -1.74 -2.73
C ALA A 126 -2.89 -0.39 -2.06
N LEU A 127 -3.83 0.16 -1.29
CA LEU A 127 -3.69 1.41 -0.55
C LEU A 127 -2.65 1.34 0.57
N ILE A 128 -2.67 0.26 1.37
CA ILE A 128 -1.76 0.16 2.51
C ILE A 128 -0.34 -0.27 2.12
N ASN A 129 -0.16 -0.77 0.89
CA ASN A 129 1.03 -1.47 0.46
C ASN A 129 2.06 -0.71 -0.43
N PRO A 130 1.95 0.60 -0.70
CA PRO A 130 3.07 1.38 -1.22
C PRO A 130 3.97 1.92 -0.09
N LEU A 131 3.59 1.73 1.18
CA LEU A 131 4.26 2.31 2.34
C LEU A 131 5.14 1.35 3.19
N PRO A 132 5.44 0.08 2.84
CA PRO A 132 6.41 -0.73 3.58
C PRO A 132 7.81 -0.09 3.65
N SER A 133 8.24 0.60 2.60
CA SER A 133 9.47 1.40 2.60
C SER A 133 9.40 2.59 3.57
N LEU A 134 8.21 2.99 4.00
CA LEU A 134 7.98 4.04 4.98
C LEU A 134 7.67 3.49 6.38
N GLY A 135 7.58 2.17 6.57
CA GLY A 135 7.33 1.56 7.88
C GLY A 135 5.91 1.81 8.43
N VAL A 136 4.93 1.99 7.54
CA VAL A 136 3.53 2.29 7.93
C VAL A 136 2.69 1.03 8.06
N SER A 137 2.84 0.05 7.16
CA SER A 137 2.05 -1.19 7.13
C SER A 137 2.89 -2.42 6.79
N THR A 138 2.37 -3.61 7.06
CA THR A 138 2.92 -4.89 6.60
C THR A 138 2.59 -5.15 5.13
N GLU A 139 3.50 -5.79 4.40
CA GLU A 139 3.25 -6.26 3.03
C GLU A 139 2.14 -7.32 3.01
N VAL A 140 1.06 -7.06 2.25
CA VAL A 140 -0.16 -7.91 2.23
C VAL A 140 -0.57 -8.36 0.83
N ARG A 141 0.02 -7.83 -0.25
CA ARG A 141 -0.46 -8.06 -1.63
C ARG A 141 -0.45 -9.54 -1.99
N GLY A 142 0.67 -10.22 -1.73
CA GLY A 142 0.80 -11.66 -2.03
C GLY A 142 -0.33 -12.47 -1.41
N ALA A 143 -0.55 -12.30 -0.11
CA ALA A 143 -1.61 -13.01 0.60
C ALA A 143 -3.02 -12.68 0.09
N VAL A 144 -3.31 -11.41 -0.24
CA VAL A 144 -4.63 -11.02 -0.76
C VAL A 144 -4.87 -11.59 -2.16
N LEU A 145 -3.84 -11.64 -3.01
CA LEU A 145 -3.93 -12.20 -4.36
C LEU A 145 -4.07 -13.73 -4.34
N GLU A 146 -3.45 -14.41 -3.37
CA GLU A 146 -3.53 -15.88 -3.20
C GLU A 146 -4.83 -16.35 -2.52
N ALA A 147 -5.49 -15.46 -1.78
CA ALA A 147 -6.70 -15.77 -1.02
C ALA A 147 -7.86 -16.27 -1.90
N GLN A 148 -8.53 -17.31 -1.41
CA GLN A 148 -9.63 -17.99 -2.06
C GLN A 148 -10.95 -17.33 -1.68
N GLY A 149 -11.22 -16.20 -2.36
CA GLY A 149 -12.50 -15.50 -2.30
C GLY A 149 -12.56 -14.29 -1.37
N ALA A 150 -13.69 -13.60 -1.43
CA ALA A 150 -13.87 -12.29 -0.83
C ALA A 150 -13.70 -12.25 0.70
N ALA A 151 -14.23 -13.25 1.41
CA ALA A 151 -14.18 -13.28 2.87
C ALA A 151 -12.75 -13.36 3.42
N GLU A 152 -11.92 -14.21 2.81
CA GLU A 152 -10.51 -14.34 3.19
C GLU A 152 -9.72 -13.06 2.87
N ARG A 153 -9.95 -12.47 1.69
CA ARG A 153 -9.34 -11.19 1.29
C ARG A 153 -9.67 -10.06 2.27
N VAL A 154 -10.95 -9.89 2.60
CA VAL A 154 -11.40 -8.88 3.58
C VAL A 154 -10.74 -9.11 4.93
N ALA A 155 -10.71 -10.34 5.43
CA ALA A 155 -10.11 -10.67 6.72
C ALA A 155 -8.58 -10.46 6.75
N LEU A 156 -7.87 -10.70 5.64
CA LEU A 156 -6.44 -10.43 5.53
C LEU A 156 -6.14 -8.93 5.58
N VAL A 157 -6.84 -8.14 4.76
CA VAL A 157 -6.65 -6.68 4.71
C VAL A 157 -7.05 -6.05 6.03
N GLN A 158 -8.16 -6.47 6.64
CA GLN A 158 -8.60 -5.95 7.93
C GLN A 158 -7.54 -6.19 9.01
N ARG A 159 -6.98 -7.39 9.11
CA ARG A 159 -5.89 -7.68 10.06
C ARG A 159 -4.65 -6.82 9.81
N ALA A 160 -4.29 -6.58 8.55
CA ALA A 160 -3.16 -5.73 8.19
C ALA A 160 -3.41 -4.26 8.58
N VAL A 161 -4.60 -3.73 8.25
CA VAL A 161 -5.01 -2.36 8.60
C VAL A 161 -5.04 -2.16 10.11
N SER A 162 -5.68 -3.06 10.87
CA SER A 162 -5.74 -2.94 12.34
C SER A 162 -4.36 -2.95 12.99
N ARG A 163 -3.43 -3.78 12.48
CA ARG A 163 -2.03 -3.76 12.95
C ARG A 163 -1.33 -2.46 12.61
N SER A 164 -1.54 -1.93 11.41
CA SER A 164 -0.96 -0.68 10.96
C SER A 164 -1.48 0.51 11.76
N ILE A 165 -2.79 0.56 12.05
CA ILE A 165 -3.39 1.56 12.96
C ILE A 165 -2.71 1.50 14.33
N ALA A 166 -2.58 0.32 14.93
CA ALA A 166 -1.92 0.17 16.23
C ALA A 166 -0.45 0.65 16.22
N ASN A 167 0.26 0.49 15.09
CA ASN A 167 1.60 1.05 14.90
C ASN A 167 1.58 2.57 14.78
N LEU A 168 0.66 3.14 14.00
CA LEU A 168 0.54 4.60 13.83
C LEU A 168 0.12 5.29 15.13
N GLU A 169 -0.62 4.61 16.00
CA GLU A 169 -0.97 5.12 17.34
C GLU A 169 0.15 4.92 18.38
N GLY A 170 1.32 4.41 17.98
CA GLY A 170 2.44 4.13 18.90
C GLY A 170 2.17 2.98 19.88
N ARG A 171 1.04 2.26 19.75
CA ARG A 171 0.64 1.18 20.67
C ARG A 171 1.39 -0.12 20.44
N ARG A 172 1.79 -0.40 19.20
CA ARG A 172 2.50 -1.64 18.84
C ARG A 172 3.35 -1.46 17.58
N PRO A 173 4.68 -1.65 17.63
CA PRO A 173 5.52 -1.59 16.42
C PRO A 173 5.14 -2.70 15.43
N LEU A 174 5.44 -2.49 14.14
CA LEU A 174 5.14 -3.47 13.09
C LEU A 174 5.99 -4.74 13.21
N PHE A 175 7.19 -4.62 13.80
CA PHE A 175 8.21 -5.65 13.97
C PHE A 175 8.69 -5.72 15.41
#